data_AF-A0A7C4DNA8-F1
#
_entry.id   AF-A0A7C4DNA8-F1
#
_cell.length_a   1.000
_cell.length_b   1.000
_cell.length_c   1.000
_cell.angle_alpha   90.00
_cell.angle_beta   90.00
_cell.angle_gamma   90.00
#
_symmetry.space_group_name_H-M   'P 1'
#
loop_
_entity.id
_entity.type
_entity.pdbx_description
1 polymer ?
#
loop_
_entity_poly.entity_id
_entity_poly.type
_entity_poly.pdbx_seq_one_letter_code
_entity_poly.pdbx_strand_id
1 'polypeptide(L)'
;MKPDFLRHIVNPVIDSYIKPGKLALKDAIEAKKLVFAAEERYKFSVYDGDPANLVTYFKSEEFKAFANLLESCNAKEALMEILEEVKRSYSDIRELVDTVEQVAELLERGPLKHVSSPGTSNVLDLNLEKVASALKDRLNAEVLATPNSVYARLGNVLELEVYIFKHHVKLIFKVNKRTGKHVLEALFGKVLSLAEEVGSI
;
A
#
# COMPACT_ATOMS: atom_id res chain seq x y z
N MET A 1 14.15 5.88 30.47
CA MET A 1 13.00 4.97 30.28
C MET A 1 12.46 5.23 28.89
N LYS A 2 12.19 4.19 28.10
CA LYS A 2 11.62 4.36 26.76
C LYS A 2 10.18 4.87 26.89
N PRO A 3 9.71 5.76 25.99
CA PRO A 3 8.31 6.14 25.98
C PRO A 3 7.43 4.94 25.61
N ASP A 4 6.21 4.95 26.13
CA ASP A 4 5.16 3.99 25.74
C ASP A 4 4.58 4.34 24.36
N PHE A 5 4.45 3.35 23.49
CA PHE A 5 4.02 3.58 22.10
C PHE A 5 2.63 4.21 22.02
N LEU A 6 1.64 3.63 22.70
CA LEU A 6 0.29 4.18 22.67
C LEU A 6 0.21 5.53 23.41
N ARG A 7 0.65 5.56 24.67
CA ARG A 7 0.40 6.71 25.56
C ARG A 7 1.24 7.93 25.24
N HIS A 8 2.48 7.75 24.80
CA HIS A 8 3.44 8.85 24.63
C HIS A 8 3.76 9.15 23.16
N ILE A 9 3.40 8.27 22.21
CA ILE A 9 3.62 8.52 20.78
C ILE A 9 2.29 8.66 20.03
N VAL A 10 1.50 7.59 19.97
CA VAL A 10 0.26 7.56 19.16
C VAL A 10 -0.76 8.58 19.68
N ASN A 11 -1.03 8.60 20.98
CA ASN A 11 -2.02 9.49 21.56
C ASN A 11 -1.70 10.99 21.33
N PRO A 12 -0.50 11.48 21.69
CA PRO A 12 -0.14 12.88 21.46
C PRO A 12 -0.20 13.28 19.98
N VAL A 13 0.29 12.43 19.07
CA VAL A 13 0.25 12.72 17.64
C VAL A 13 -1.20 12.76 17.15
N ILE A 14 -2.02 11.75 17.43
CA ILE A 14 -3.43 11.76 17.01
C ILE A 14 -4.17 12.99 17.55
N ASP A 15 -3.97 13.34 18.83
CA ASP A 15 -4.63 14.48 19.46
C ASP A 15 -4.21 15.83 18.85
N SER A 16 -2.98 15.94 18.35
CA SER A 16 -2.50 17.15 17.66
C SER A 16 -3.21 17.39 16.33
N TYR A 17 -3.80 16.36 15.71
CA TYR A 17 -4.57 16.45 14.46
C TYR A 17 -6.08 16.67 14.69
N ILE A 18 -6.59 16.41 15.90
CA ILE A 18 -7.99 16.69 16.25
C ILE A 18 -8.24 18.20 16.36
N LYS A 19 -7.40 18.92 17.13
CA LYS A 19 -7.57 20.35 17.39
C LYS A 19 -7.69 21.23 16.12
N PRO A 20 -6.86 21.03 15.07
CA PRO A 20 -6.99 21.78 13.82
C PRO A 20 -8.09 21.26 12.89
N GLY A 21 -8.88 20.24 13.30
CA GLY A 21 -9.92 19.65 12.47
C GLY A 21 -9.41 18.77 11.33
N LYS A 22 -8.13 18.37 11.37
CA LYS A 22 -7.52 17.49 10.35
C LYS A 22 -7.92 16.02 10.50
N LEU A 23 -8.36 15.63 11.70
CA LEU A 23 -8.89 14.31 11.99
C LEU A 23 -10.14 14.45 12.86
N ALA A 24 -11.24 13.80 12.48
CA ALA A 24 -12.46 13.84 13.27
C ALA A 24 -12.27 13.09 14.60
N LEU A 25 -12.86 13.61 15.68
CA LEU A 25 -12.75 13.00 17.02
C LEU A 25 -13.18 11.53 17.04
N LYS A 26 -14.23 11.19 16.29
CA LYS A 26 -14.72 9.81 16.18
C LYS A 26 -13.66 8.88 15.60
N ASP A 27 -13.00 9.31 14.52
CA ASP A 27 -11.99 8.52 13.82
C ASP A 27 -10.70 8.41 14.65
N ALA A 28 -10.33 9.48 15.36
CA ALA A 28 -9.24 9.47 16.32
C ALA A 28 -9.47 8.46 17.46
N ILE A 29 -10.69 8.40 18.01
CA ILE A 29 -11.04 7.40 19.04
C ILE A 29 -10.91 5.98 18.47
N GLU A 30 -11.37 5.75 17.25
CA GLU A 30 -11.28 4.43 16.62
C GLU A 30 -9.83 4.01 16.34
N ALA A 31 -9.02 4.94 15.83
CA ALA A 31 -7.59 4.74 15.60
C ALA A 31 -6.86 4.33 16.89
N LYS A 32 -7.13 5.03 18.00
CA LYS A 32 -6.56 4.70 19.31
C LYS A 32 -7.00 3.33 19.83
N LYS A 33 -8.26 2.93 19.59
CA LYS A 33 -8.76 1.60 19.96
C LYS A 33 -8.06 0.48 19.20
N LEU A 34 -7.79 0.66 17.91
CA LEU A 34 -7.05 -0.32 17.11
C LEU A 34 -5.64 -0.55 17.70
N VAL A 35 -4.93 0.52 18.05
CA VAL A 35 -3.61 0.41 18.68
C VAL A 35 -3.70 -0.20 20.07
N PHE A 36 -4.70 0.17 20.87
CA PHE A 36 -4.92 -0.42 22.20
C PHE A 36 -5.14 -1.94 22.13
N ALA A 37 -6.00 -2.41 21.23
CA ALA A 37 -6.21 -3.84 21.03
C ALA A 37 -4.94 -4.56 20.53
N ALA A 38 -4.14 -3.89 19.70
CA ALA A 38 -2.85 -4.41 19.27
C ALA A 38 -1.83 -4.48 20.43
N GLU A 39 -1.79 -3.48 21.32
CA GLU A 39 -0.93 -3.48 22.51
C GLU A 39 -1.17 -4.70 23.39
N GLU A 40 -2.45 -5.03 23.63
CA GLU A 40 -2.83 -6.21 24.42
C GLU A 40 -2.37 -7.52 23.77
N ARG A 41 -2.43 -7.60 22.44
CA ARG A 41 -2.09 -8.80 21.66
C ARG A 41 -0.59 -8.99 21.46
N TYR A 42 0.12 -7.92 21.12
CA TYR A 42 1.54 -7.95 20.77
C TYR A 42 2.46 -7.63 21.95
N LYS A 43 1.92 -7.16 23.08
CA LYS A 43 2.67 -6.88 24.31
C LYS A 43 3.89 -5.99 24.07
N PHE A 44 3.65 -4.84 23.42
CA PHE A 44 4.71 -3.85 23.15
C PHE A 44 4.73 -2.65 24.12
N SER A 45 3.84 -2.64 25.11
CA SER A 45 3.83 -1.61 26.17
C SER A 45 5.12 -1.67 27.00
N VAL A 46 5.63 -0.51 27.41
CA VAL A 46 6.82 -0.44 28.29
C VAL A 46 6.52 -0.81 29.74
N TYR A 47 5.25 -0.91 30.12
CA TYR A 47 4.84 -1.19 31.50
C TYR A 47 4.74 -2.69 31.80
N ASP A 48 4.33 -3.48 30.82
CA ASP A 48 3.99 -4.90 30.97
C ASP A 48 4.37 -5.75 29.74
N GLY A 49 5.24 -5.22 28.87
CA GLY A 49 5.66 -5.87 27.63
C GLY A 49 7.09 -5.49 27.21
N ASP A 50 7.36 -5.66 25.91
CA ASP A 50 8.66 -5.37 25.30
C ASP A 50 8.47 -4.52 24.02
N PRO A 51 9.00 -3.28 23.98
CA PRO A 51 8.96 -2.42 22.79
C PRO A 51 9.51 -3.06 21.52
N ALA A 52 10.41 -4.05 21.61
CA ALA A 52 10.89 -4.79 20.44
C ALA A 52 9.75 -5.50 19.68
N ASN A 53 8.65 -5.83 20.35
CA ASN A 53 7.47 -6.44 19.72
C ASN A 53 6.73 -5.50 18.75
N LEU A 54 7.04 -4.20 18.73
CA LEU A 54 6.57 -3.29 17.70
C LEU A 54 6.97 -3.74 16.29
N VAL A 55 8.10 -4.45 16.14
CA VAL A 55 8.52 -5.05 14.86
C VAL A 55 7.42 -5.97 14.31
N THR A 56 6.86 -6.80 15.17
CA THR A 56 5.80 -7.74 14.80
C THR A 56 4.50 -7.01 14.50
N TYR A 57 4.16 -6.00 15.29
CA TYR A 57 2.97 -5.17 15.06
C TYR A 57 3.04 -4.44 13.72
N PHE A 58 4.15 -3.77 13.39
CA PHE A 58 4.32 -3.04 12.13
C PHE A 58 4.23 -3.93 10.88
N LYS A 59 4.47 -5.24 11.03
CA LYS A 59 4.34 -6.24 9.96
C LYS A 59 2.95 -6.91 9.92
N SER A 60 2.05 -6.54 10.84
CA SER A 60 0.77 -7.22 11.02
C SER A 60 -0.40 -6.57 10.27
N GLU A 61 -1.50 -7.31 10.12
CA GLU A 61 -2.73 -6.80 9.49
C GLU A 61 -3.44 -5.75 10.36
N GLU A 62 -3.23 -5.77 11.67
CA GLU A 62 -3.73 -4.78 12.64
C GLU A 62 -3.08 -3.41 12.44
N PHE A 63 -1.77 -3.36 12.22
CA PHE A 63 -1.11 -2.11 11.83
C PHE A 63 -1.60 -1.63 10.46
N LYS A 64 -1.78 -2.55 9.52
CA LYS A 64 -2.35 -2.24 8.20
C LYS A 64 -3.74 -1.63 8.30
N ALA A 65 -4.59 -2.16 9.18
CA ALA A 65 -5.93 -1.62 9.44
C ALA A 65 -5.86 -0.21 10.06
N PHE A 66 -4.94 0.00 11.01
CA PHE A 66 -4.68 1.31 11.59
C PHE A 66 -4.20 2.33 10.54
N ALA A 67 -3.23 1.95 9.70
CA ALA A 67 -2.71 2.78 8.62
C ALA A 67 -3.80 3.13 7.61
N ASN A 68 -4.57 2.14 7.15
CA ASN A 68 -5.68 2.34 6.21
C ASN A 68 -6.76 3.27 6.77
N LEU A 69 -7.06 3.19 8.08
CA LEU A 69 -8.00 4.10 8.72
C LEU A 69 -7.49 5.55 8.62
N LEU A 70 -6.25 5.81 9.03
CA LEU A 70 -5.67 7.15 8.97
C LEU A 70 -5.58 7.68 7.54
N GLU A 71 -5.20 6.84 6.57
CA GLU A 71 -5.20 7.21 5.15
C GLU A 71 -6.61 7.56 4.65
N SER A 72 -7.62 6.76 5.01
CA SER A 72 -9.02 7.02 4.60
C SER A 72 -9.59 8.32 5.15
N CYS A 73 -9.05 8.79 6.28
CA CYS A 73 -9.39 10.07 6.89
C CYS A 73 -8.53 11.23 6.38
N ASN A 74 -7.68 11.04 5.37
CA ASN A 74 -6.69 12.02 4.90
C ASN A 74 -5.73 12.48 6.02
N ALA A 75 -5.38 11.59 6.94
CA ALA A 75 -4.47 11.84 8.06
C ALA A 75 -3.16 11.04 7.93
N LYS A 76 -2.67 10.88 6.69
CA LYS A 76 -1.42 10.16 6.39
C LYS A 76 -0.22 10.83 7.08
N GLU A 77 -0.22 12.15 7.19
CA GLU A 77 0.83 12.91 7.87
C GLU A 77 0.95 12.51 9.34
N ALA A 78 -0.17 12.24 10.02
CA ALA A 78 -0.16 11.76 11.40
C ALA A 78 0.48 10.37 11.52
N LEU A 79 0.22 9.48 10.55
CA LEU A 79 0.87 8.17 10.50
C LEU A 79 2.39 8.31 10.30
N MET A 80 2.83 9.17 9.38
CA MET A 80 4.26 9.43 9.15
C MET A 80 4.93 10.03 10.39
N GLU A 81 4.26 10.94 11.09
CA GLU A 81 4.77 11.56 12.32
C GLU A 81 4.90 10.53 13.46
N ILE A 82 3.97 9.57 13.58
CA ILE A 82 4.07 8.44 14.51
C ILE A 82 5.31 7.60 14.20
N LEU A 83 5.54 7.24 12.93
CA LEU A 83 6.68 6.42 12.53
C LEU A 83 8.00 7.14 12.80
N GLU A 84 8.08 8.44 12.52
CA GLU A 84 9.27 9.24 12.82
C GLU A 84 9.55 9.30 14.32
N GLU A 85 8.51 9.46 15.15
CA GLU A 85 8.67 9.49 16.61
C GLU A 85 9.12 8.13 17.16
N VAL A 86 8.68 7.03 16.57
CA VAL A 86 9.18 5.68 16.89
C VAL A 86 10.67 5.56 16.56
N LYS A 87 11.11 6.00 15.38
CA LYS A 87 12.55 5.98 15.03
C LYS A 87 13.40 6.75 16.04
N ARG A 88 12.93 7.94 16.45
CA ARG A 88 13.64 8.76 17.44
C ARG A 88 13.68 8.08 18.81
N SER A 89 12.53 7.66 19.30
CA SER A 89 12.33 7.12 20.65
C SER A 89 12.94 5.74 20.88
N TYR A 90 13.09 4.93 19.84
CA TYR A 90 13.61 3.56 19.89
C TYR A 90 14.84 3.34 19.00
N SER A 91 15.64 4.39 18.78
CA SER A 91 16.81 4.42 17.89
C SER A 91 17.90 3.37 18.18
N ASP A 92 17.95 2.85 19.41
CA ASP A 92 18.83 1.76 19.86
C ASP A 92 18.33 0.35 19.50
N ILE A 93 17.06 0.19 19.12
CA ILE A 93 16.49 -1.07 18.64
C ILE A 93 16.59 -1.11 17.11
N ARG A 94 17.75 -1.51 16.59
CA ARG A 94 18.06 -1.47 15.14
C ARG A 94 16.99 -2.13 14.26
N GLU A 95 16.55 -3.34 14.62
CA GLU A 95 15.54 -4.06 13.83
C GLU A 95 14.21 -3.30 13.75
N LEU A 96 13.85 -2.59 14.82
CA LEU A 96 12.65 -1.75 14.84
C LEU A 96 12.80 -0.53 13.94
N VAL A 97 13.95 0.15 13.99
CA VAL A 97 14.25 1.28 13.10
C VAL A 97 14.18 0.84 11.64
N ASP A 98 14.86 -0.26 11.28
CA ASP A 98 14.86 -0.79 9.91
C ASP A 98 13.44 -1.16 9.44
N THR A 99 12.64 -1.75 10.34
CA THR A 99 11.24 -2.11 10.05
C THR A 99 10.39 -0.86 9.80
N VAL A 100 10.55 0.18 10.63
CA VAL A 100 9.82 1.43 10.50
C VAL A 100 10.21 2.18 9.24
N GLU A 101 11.49 2.18 8.85
CA GLU A 101 11.94 2.77 7.58
C GLU A 101 11.33 2.06 6.38
N GLN A 102 11.30 0.72 6.38
CA GLN A 102 10.63 -0.04 5.32
C GLN A 102 9.14 0.29 5.24
N VAL A 103 8.46 0.39 6.38
CA VAL A 103 7.04 0.76 6.43
C VAL A 103 6.82 2.19 5.93
N ALA A 104 7.64 3.14 6.36
CA ALA A 104 7.57 4.54 5.92
C ALA A 104 7.78 4.64 4.39
N GLU A 105 8.79 3.96 3.83
CA GLU A 105 9.01 3.90 2.39
C GLU A 105 7.80 3.31 1.64
N LEU A 106 7.20 2.25 2.18
CA LEU A 106 6.00 1.62 1.58
C LEU A 106 4.80 2.57 1.59
N LEU A 107 4.63 3.36 2.65
CA LEU A 107 3.57 4.36 2.75
C LEU A 107 3.83 5.57 1.86
N GLU A 108 5.07 6.05 1.78
CA GLU A 108 5.47 7.19 0.93
C GLU A 108 5.34 6.88 -0.56
N ARG A 109 5.77 5.69 -0.98
CA ARG A 109 5.60 5.21 -2.37
C ARG A 109 4.13 5.03 -2.77
N GLY A 110 3.21 5.17 -1.81
CA GLY A 110 1.81 4.78 -1.95
C GLY A 110 1.71 3.26 -2.03
N PRO A 111 0.54 2.67 -1.77
CA PRO A 111 0.42 1.22 -1.70
C PRO A 111 0.81 0.59 -3.05
N LEU A 112 1.80 -0.32 -3.02
CA LEU A 112 1.80 -1.47 -3.93
C LEU A 112 0.52 -2.25 -3.60
N LYS A 113 -0.60 -1.88 -4.25
CA LYS A 113 -1.94 -2.37 -3.92
C LYS A 113 -2.02 -3.91 -3.98
N HIS A 114 -1.99 -4.56 -2.82
CA HIS A 114 -2.79 -5.76 -2.62
C HIS A 114 -4.26 -5.33 -2.68
N VAL A 115 -4.87 -5.47 -3.86
CA VAL A 115 -6.31 -5.23 -4.06
C VAL A 115 -7.01 -6.46 -3.48
N SER A 116 -7.55 -6.29 -2.29
CA SER A 116 -8.71 -7.05 -1.84
C SER A 116 -9.89 -6.09 -1.85
N SER A 117 -10.84 -6.35 -2.76
CA SER A 117 -12.23 -5.88 -2.75
C SER A 117 -12.61 -4.52 -3.40
N PRO A 118 -13.86 -4.43 -3.90
CA PRO A 118 -14.20 -3.80 -5.17
C PRO A 118 -14.57 -2.33 -4.99
N GLY A 119 -13.74 -1.44 -5.56
CA GLY A 119 -14.03 -0.02 -5.61
C GLY A 119 -14.96 0.31 -6.78
N THR A 120 -16.04 1.00 -6.46
CA THR A 120 -16.98 1.64 -7.37
C THR A 120 -16.24 2.45 -8.44
N SER A 121 -16.54 2.16 -9.70
CA SER A 121 -15.87 2.77 -10.83
C SER A 121 -16.40 4.17 -11.10
N ASN A 122 -15.55 5.17 -10.96
CA ASN A 122 -15.69 6.43 -11.68
C ASN A 122 -14.56 6.44 -12.72
N VAL A 123 -14.88 5.87 -13.89
CA VAL A 123 -14.03 5.84 -15.07
C VAL A 123 -13.76 7.29 -15.50
N LEU A 124 -12.50 7.72 -15.41
CA LEU A 124 -12.02 8.75 -16.31
C LEU A 124 -11.81 8.09 -17.66
N ASP A 125 -12.18 8.79 -18.73
CA ASP A 125 -11.99 8.44 -20.15
C ASP A 125 -10.50 8.30 -20.53
N LEU A 126 -9.73 7.48 -19.80
CA LEU A 126 -8.53 6.87 -20.33
C LEU A 126 -9.02 5.90 -21.40
N ASN A 127 -8.58 6.14 -22.62
CA ASN A 127 -9.08 5.47 -23.81
C ASN A 127 -8.66 3.99 -23.79
N LEU A 128 -9.43 3.17 -23.07
CA LEU A 128 -9.23 1.73 -22.90
C LEU A 128 -9.12 1.00 -24.24
N GLU A 129 -9.76 1.54 -25.28
CA GLU A 129 -9.61 1.05 -26.66
C GLU A 129 -8.18 1.26 -27.19
N LYS A 130 -7.52 2.39 -26.89
CA LYS A 130 -6.10 2.60 -27.25
C LYS A 130 -5.20 1.60 -26.53
N VAL A 131 -5.43 1.36 -25.24
CA VAL A 131 -4.67 0.36 -24.47
C VAL A 131 -4.89 -1.03 -25.04
N ALA A 132 -6.14 -1.39 -25.34
CA ALA A 132 -6.48 -2.67 -25.96
C ALA A 132 -5.84 -2.84 -27.35
N SER A 133 -5.85 -1.80 -28.18
CA SER A 133 -5.19 -1.82 -29.49
C SER A 133 -3.68 -1.99 -29.34
N ALA A 134 -3.03 -1.20 -28.48
CA ALA A 134 -1.59 -1.29 -28.24
C ALA A 134 -1.16 -2.68 -27.75
N LEU A 135 -1.96 -3.30 -26.86
CA LEU A 135 -1.71 -4.65 -26.39
C LEU A 135 -1.89 -5.69 -27.51
N LYS A 136 -2.93 -5.55 -28.34
CA LYS A 136 -3.15 -6.45 -29.47
C LYS A 136 -2.02 -6.34 -30.50
N ASP A 137 -1.62 -5.13 -30.86
CA ASP A 137 -0.66 -4.86 -31.93
C ASP A 137 0.78 -5.20 -31.53
N ARG A 138 1.20 -4.86 -30.29
CA ARG A 138 2.60 -5.05 -29.86
C ARG A 138 2.89 -6.41 -29.25
N LEU A 139 1.88 -7.04 -28.65
CA LEU A 139 2.04 -8.33 -27.97
C LEU A 139 1.44 -9.48 -28.75
N ASN A 140 0.78 -9.23 -29.89
CA ASN A 140 -0.01 -10.22 -30.62
C ASN A 140 -0.95 -11.00 -29.68
N ALA A 141 -1.56 -10.27 -28.74
CA ALA A 141 -2.34 -10.83 -27.66
C ALA A 141 -3.81 -10.93 -28.05
N GLU A 142 -4.48 -11.94 -27.52
CA GLU A 142 -5.94 -11.95 -27.46
C GLU A 142 -6.37 -10.97 -26.37
N VAL A 143 -7.14 -9.95 -26.76
CA VAL A 143 -7.51 -8.85 -25.85
C VAL A 143 -9.01 -8.82 -25.60
N LEU A 144 -9.39 -8.66 -24.34
CA LEU A 144 -10.76 -8.42 -23.90
C LEU A 144 -10.79 -7.13 -23.06
N ALA A 145 -11.45 -6.10 -23.58
CA ALA A 145 -11.69 -4.87 -22.84
C ALA A 145 -13.00 -4.97 -22.04
N THR A 146 -12.98 -4.46 -20.82
CA THR A 146 -14.15 -4.24 -19.96
C THR A 146 -14.22 -2.75 -19.57
N PRO A 147 -15.30 -2.27 -18.93
CA PRO A 147 -15.42 -0.86 -18.57
C PRO A 147 -14.26 -0.31 -17.73
N ASN A 148 -13.54 -1.17 -16.98
CA ASN A 148 -12.52 -0.72 -16.02
C ASN A 148 -11.17 -1.43 -16.19
N SER A 149 -11.06 -2.35 -17.14
CA SER A 149 -9.84 -3.15 -17.30
C SER A 149 -9.67 -3.68 -18.72
N VAL A 150 -8.43 -4.02 -19.06
CA VAL A 150 -8.08 -4.72 -20.28
C VAL A 150 -7.37 -6.02 -19.90
N TYR A 151 -7.91 -7.13 -20.37
CA TYR A 151 -7.30 -8.45 -20.25
C TYR A 151 -6.58 -8.77 -21.55
N ALA A 152 -5.32 -9.17 -21.47
CA ALA A 152 -4.55 -9.62 -22.62
C ALA A 152 -3.96 -11.01 -22.34
N ARG A 153 -4.20 -11.96 -23.22
CA ARG A 153 -3.62 -13.31 -23.16
C ARG A 153 -2.65 -13.51 -24.32
N LEU A 154 -1.41 -13.86 -23.99
CA LEU A 154 -0.37 -14.19 -24.95
C LEU A 154 -0.18 -15.70 -24.95
N GLY A 155 -1.02 -16.39 -25.71
CA GLY A 155 -1.06 -17.87 -25.75
C GLY A 155 -1.21 -18.48 -24.34
N ASN A 156 -0.49 -19.58 -24.09
CA ASN A 156 -0.51 -20.30 -22.80
C ASN A 156 0.60 -19.84 -21.82
N VAL A 157 1.24 -18.72 -22.11
CA VAL A 157 2.48 -18.28 -21.46
C VAL A 157 2.21 -17.22 -20.40
N LEU A 158 1.39 -16.22 -20.75
CA LEU A 158 1.16 -15.02 -19.95
C LEU A 158 -0.29 -14.56 -20.08
N GLU A 159 -0.90 -14.26 -18.95
CA GLU A 159 -2.08 -13.42 -18.86
C GLU A 159 -1.71 -12.10 -18.19
N LEU A 160 -2.13 -11.00 -18.79
CA LEU A 160 -1.95 -9.64 -18.31
C LEU A 160 -3.31 -9.04 -18.03
N GLU A 161 -3.50 -8.50 -16.84
CA GLU A 161 -4.67 -7.73 -16.48
C GLU A 161 -4.23 -6.29 -16.18
N VAL A 162 -4.76 -5.37 -16.97
CA VAL A 162 -4.51 -3.94 -16.84
C VAL A 162 -5.74 -3.31 -16.22
N TYR A 163 -5.61 -2.75 -15.03
CA TYR A 163 -6.65 -1.97 -14.38
C TYR A 163 -6.26 -0.50 -14.43
N ILE A 164 -7.19 0.32 -14.90
CA ILE A 164 -6.99 1.74 -14.99
C ILE A 164 -7.79 2.42 -13.89
N PHE A 165 -7.09 3.18 -13.05
CA PHE A 165 -7.69 3.99 -12.00
C PHE A 165 -7.39 5.46 -12.26
N LYS A 166 -8.19 6.34 -11.65
CA LYS A 166 -8.07 7.80 -11.79
C LYS A 166 -6.66 8.37 -11.55
N HIS A 167 -5.82 7.72 -10.76
CA HIS A 167 -4.49 8.23 -10.38
C HIS A 167 -3.34 7.22 -10.61
N HIS A 168 -3.62 6.03 -11.14
CA HIS A 168 -2.59 5.02 -11.39
C HIS A 168 -3.12 3.91 -12.30
N VAL A 169 -2.18 3.19 -12.91
CA VAL A 169 -2.44 1.94 -13.62
C VAL A 169 -1.92 0.79 -12.76
N LYS A 170 -2.72 -0.26 -12.59
CA LYS A 170 -2.29 -1.50 -11.97
C LYS A 170 -2.15 -2.58 -13.03
N LEU A 171 -0.99 -3.20 -13.09
CA LEU A 171 -0.68 -4.32 -13.98
C LEU A 171 -0.55 -5.59 -13.17
N ILE A 172 -1.29 -6.63 -13.53
CA ILE A 172 -1.19 -7.96 -12.92
C ILE A 172 -0.71 -8.94 -13.97
N PHE A 173 0.41 -9.61 -13.69
CA PHE A 173 0.99 -10.63 -14.57
C PHE A 173 0.76 -12.01 -13.97
N LYS A 174 0.13 -12.90 -14.74
CA LYS A 174 0.02 -14.33 -14.43
C LYS A 174 0.85 -15.09 -15.44
N VAL A 175 1.93 -15.70 -14.97
CA VAL A 175 2.89 -16.40 -15.84
C VAL A 175 2.81 -17.89 -15.55
N ASN A 176 2.84 -18.71 -16.59
CA ASN A 176 3.03 -20.14 -16.44
C ASN A 176 4.41 -20.44 -15.83
N LYS A 177 4.47 -21.25 -14.76
CA LYS A 177 5.73 -21.64 -14.09
C LYS A 177 6.76 -22.30 -15.01
N ARG A 178 6.33 -22.83 -16.16
CA ARG A 178 7.20 -23.46 -17.18
C ARG A 178 7.79 -22.47 -18.18
N THR A 179 7.44 -21.19 -18.09
CA THR A 179 7.95 -20.15 -18.99
C THR A 179 9.41 -19.83 -18.67
N GLY A 180 10.26 -19.89 -19.69
CA GLY A 180 11.70 -19.59 -19.55
C GLY A 180 11.97 -18.13 -19.17
N LYS A 181 13.00 -17.91 -18.33
CA LYS A 181 13.40 -16.58 -17.83
C LYS A 181 13.61 -15.53 -18.95
N HIS A 182 14.22 -15.93 -20.06
CA HIS A 182 14.47 -15.07 -21.23
C HIS A 182 13.17 -14.60 -21.91
N VAL A 183 12.11 -15.43 -21.87
CA VAL A 183 10.79 -15.06 -22.39
C VAL A 183 10.13 -14.05 -21.46
N LEU A 184 10.30 -14.21 -20.14
CA LEU A 184 9.80 -13.27 -19.14
C LEU A 184 10.46 -11.89 -19.23
N GLU A 185 11.78 -11.83 -19.34
CA GLU A 185 12.52 -10.58 -19.44
C GLU A 185 12.12 -9.77 -20.68
N ALA A 186 11.99 -10.43 -21.84
CA ALA A 186 11.52 -9.80 -23.06
C ALA A 186 10.07 -9.28 -22.94
N LEU A 187 9.20 -10.00 -22.22
CA LEU A 187 7.82 -9.60 -21.98
C LEU A 187 7.72 -8.42 -21.02
N PHE A 188 8.46 -8.43 -19.91
CA PHE A 188 8.49 -7.31 -18.98
C PHE A 188 9.03 -6.04 -19.63
N GLY A 189 10.08 -6.13 -20.46
CA GLY A 189 10.58 -4.97 -21.21
C GLY A 189 9.52 -4.34 -22.12
N LYS A 190 8.74 -5.17 -22.84
CA LYS A 190 7.63 -4.68 -23.68
C LYS A 190 6.53 -4.01 -22.86
N VAL A 191 6.15 -4.58 -21.72
CA VAL A 191 5.08 -4.01 -20.89
C VAL A 191 5.51 -2.73 -20.17
N LEU A 192 6.77 -2.63 -19.74
CA LEU A 192 7.34 -1.39 -19.20
C LEU A 192 7.28 -0.24 -20.22
N SER A 193 7.68 -0.49 -21.47
CA SER A 193 7.56 0.52 -22.54
C SER A 193 6.12 0.97 -22.79
N LEU A 194 5.16 0.05 -22.60
CA LEU A 194 3.74 0.31 -22.77
C LEU A 194 3.16 1.12 -21.60
N ALA A 195 3.67 0.89 -20.38
CA ALA A 195 3.29 1.65 -19.19
C ALA A 195 3.78 3.10 -19.24
N GLU A 196 4.99 3.34 -19.76
CA GLU A 196 5.53 4.69 -19.99
C GLU A 196 4.69 5.48 -21.01
N GLU A 197 4.25 4.82 -22.09
CA GLU A 197 3.41 5.43 -23.12
C GLU A 197 2.00 5.73 -22.61
N VAL A 198 1.42 4.84 -21.81
CA VAL A 198 0.09 5.05 -21.19
C VAL A 198 0.13 6.11 -20.08
N GLY A 199 1.23 6.21 -19.34
CA GLY A 199 1.43 7.28 -18.34
C GLY A 199 1.71 8.65 -18.93
N SER A 200 1.96 8.73 -20.25
CA SER A 200 2.19 9.97 -20.99
C SER A 200 0.92 10.52 -21.68
N ILE A 201 -0.22 9.82 -21.56
CA ILE A 201 -1.54 10.19 -22.09
C ILE A 201 -2.38 10.79 -20.96
#